data_AF-A0A970Y2Z6-F1
#
_entry.id   AF-A0A970Y2Z6-F1
#
_cell.length_a   1.000
_cell.length_b   1.000
_cell.length_c   1.000
_cell.angle_alpha   90.00
_cell.angle_beta   90.00
_cell.angle_gamma   90.00
#
_symmetry.space_group_name_H-M   'P 1'
#
loop_
_entity.id
_entity.type
_entity.pdbx_description
1 polymer ?
#
loop_
_entity_poly.entity_id
_entity_poly.type
_entity_poly.pdbx_seq_one_letter_code
_entity_poly.pdbx_strand_id
1 'polypeptide(L)'
;MATIRRLRINSPMVNSVRWLLAALLFWALVSRLRAGGGSTLGSWPVGVFDLLALTLAPALTFFAMVRLFLGVAQSGSGSLNTYTATSSPWSWVFWLFLGVALVGQGSHATAAVLEAQVPEVIRNGDFARVITFFSRTLSFWLLGVGLFGVSVVLLGLGRTAAPQVFGAEALLLALGSLLTYGLAIVYLGTYADLFLPAVLGAAALAILGLWSFGPYELTRDPVGLLIVPGSATAAVVLLIWSIILGGKPTWPF
;
A
#
# COMPACT_ATOMS: atom_id res chain seq x y z
N MET A 1 -20.25 40.50 -15.99
CA MET A 1 -19.10 39.58 -15.94
C MET A 1 -18.89 39.15 -14.50
N ALA A 2 -19.53 38.05 -14.10
CA ALA A 2 -19.42 37.55 -12.72
C ALA A 2 -18.19 36.65 -12.63
N THR A 3 -17.22 37.07 -11.82
CA THR A 3 -16.04 36.30 -11.47
C THR A 3 -16.50 35.06 -10.71
N ILE A 4 -16.61 33.92 -11.40
CA ILE A 4 -16.83 32.62 -10.77
C ILE A 4 -15.58 32.33 -9.95
N ARG A 5 -15.60 32.77 -8.69
CA ARG A 5 -14.68 32.30 -7.66
C ARG A 5 -14.94 30.80 -7.60
N ARG A 6 -14.08 29.99 -8.24
CA ARG A 6 -14.05 28.53 -8.04
C ARG A 6 -13.77 28.33 -6.55
N LEU A 7 -14.83 28.25 -5.75
CA LEU A 7 -14.78 27.63 -4.44
C LEU A 7 -14.20 26.25 -4.70
N ARG A 8 -12.93 26.08 -4.32
CA ARG A 8 -12.24 24.79 -4.32
C ARG A 8 -12.92 23.96 -3.25
N ILE A 9 -14.09 23.43 -3.57
CA ILE A 9 -14.74 22.38 -2.80
C ILE A 9 -13.76 21.21 -2.92
N ASN A 10 -12.92 21.02 -1.90
CA ASN A 10 -12.09 19.82 -1.82
C ASN A 10 -13.06 18.65 -1.90
N SER A 11 -13.03 17.91 -3.01
CA SER A 11 -13.93 16.76 -3.13
C SER A 11 -13.60 15.77 -2.01
N PRO A 12 -14.60 15.16 -1.37
CA PRO A 12 -14.38 14.16 -0.32
C PRO A 12 -13.40 13.07 -0.74
N MET A 13 -13.38 12.77 -2.04
CA MET A 13 -12.52 11.80 -2.69
C MET A 13 -11.04 12.22 -2.74
N VAL A 14 -10.73 13.44 -3.20
CA VAL A 14 -9.35 13.97 -3.21
C VAL A 14 -8.78 14.04 -1.80
N ASN A 15 -9.59 14.44 -0.82
CA ASN A 15 -9.17 14.41 0.58
C ASN A 15 -8.90 12.99 1.09
N SER A 16 -9.68 12.00 0.66
CA SER A 16 -9.47 10.61 1.05
C SER A 16 -8.17 10.05 0.46
N VAL A 17 -7.84 10.40 -0.79
CA VAL A 17 -6.54 10.08 -1.41
C VAL A 17 -5.39 10.70 -0.62
N ARG A 18 -5.49 11.99 -0.24
CA ARG A 18 -4.46 12.66 0.58
C ARG A 18 -4.29 12.02 1.95
N TRP A 19 -5.39 11.61 2.59
CA TRP A 19 -5.35 10.90 3.87
C TRP A 19 -4.69 9.54 3.76
N LEU A 20 -4.98 8.78 2.71
CA LEU A 20 -4.31 7.51 2.45
C LEU A 20 -2.82 7.72 2.21
N LEU A 21 -2.46 8.71 1.40
CA LEU A 21 -1.06 9.05 1.15
C LEU A 21 -0.34 9.42 2.46
N ALA A 22 -0.95 10.28 3.29
CA ALA A 22 -0.39 10.66 4.58
C ALA A 22 -0.22 9.46 5.53
N ALA A 23 -1.20 8.55 5.58
CA ALA A 23 -1.12 7.34 6.39
C ALA A 23 0.00 6.40 5.92
N LEU A 24 0.13 6.20 4.61
CA LEU A 24 1.20 5.39 4.02
C LEU A 24 2.59 6.01 4.25
N LEU A 25 2.72 7.33 4.09
CA LEU A 25 3.98 8.04 4.37
C LEU A 25 4.32 7.99 5.86
N PHE A 26 3.34 8.14 6.74
CA PHE A 26 3.52 7.98 8.18
C PHE A 26 4.00 6.57 8.52
N TRP A 27 3.39 5.55 7.93
CA TRP A 27 3.82 4.17 8.13
C TRP A 27 5.26 3.95 7.63
N ALA A 28 5.59 4.44 6.43
CA ALA A 28 6.95 4.36 5.90
C ALA A 28 7.96 5.05 6.83
N LEU A 29 7.64 6.25 7.34
CA LEU A 29 8.48 7.00 8.26
C LEU A 29 8.70 6.24 9.58
N VAL A 30 7.63 5.79 10.24
CA VAL A 30 7.73 5.06 11.51
C VAL A 30 8.52 3.76 11.33
N SER A 31 8.34 3.05 10.21
CA SER A 31 9.08 1.83 9.91
C SER A 31 10.58 2.09 9.74
N ARG A 32 10.96 3.22 9.15
CA ARG A 32 12.37 3.63 9.01
C ARG A 32 12.98 4.09 10.33
N LEU A 33 12.25 4.86 11.12
CA LEU A 33 12.68 5.27 12.45
C LEU A 33 12.89 4.06 13.37
N ARG A 34 12.01 3.05 13.27
CA ARG A 34 12.17 1.76 13.94
C ARG A 34 13.44 1.03 13.51
N ALA A 35 13.79 1.02 12.23
CA ALA A 35 14.98 0.35 11.73
C ALA A 35 16.30 1.04 12.15
N GLY A 36 16.28 2.37 12.35
CA GLY A 36 17.45 3.15 12.77
C GLY A 36 17.62 3.29 14.29
N GLY A 37 16.53 3.11 15.06
CA GLY A 37 16.59 3.09 16.52
C GLY A 37 17.05 1.72 17.00
N GLY A 38 18.31 1.61 17.42
CA GLY A 38 18.79 0.40 18.09
C GLY A 38 17.85 0.01 19.23
N SER A 39 17.52 -1.29 19.34
CA SER A 39 16.66 -1.82 20.39
C SER A 39 17.32 -1.61 21.75
N THR A 40 17.14 -0.43 22.33
CA THR A 40 17.49 -0.19 23.72
C THR A 40 16.49 -0.95 24.55
N LEU A 41 16.88 -2.17 24.93
CA LEU A 41 16.24 -2.96 25.97
C LEU A 41 16.29 -2.16 27.28
N GLY A 42 15.39 -1.21 27.43
CA GLY A 42 14.97 -0.67 28.73
C GLY A 42 13.99 -1.65 29.40
N SER A 43 13.37 -1.23 30.49
CA SER A 43 12.43 -2.03 31.30
C SER A 43 11.14 -2.49 30.58
N TRP A 44 10.98 -2.18 29.29
CA TRP A 44 9.81 -2.52 28.48
C TRP A 44 10.19 -3.44 27.32
N PRO A 45 9.45 -4.54 27.10
CA PRO A 45 9.77 -5.54 26.08
C PRO A 45 9.45 -5.10 24.63
N VAL A 46 8.85 -3.93 24.43
CA VAL A 46 8.46 -3.36 23.13
C VAL A 46 8.64 -1.84 23.17
N GLY A 47 9.33 -1.25 22.18
CA GLY A 47 9.56 0.20 22.11
C GLY A 47 8.34 0.98 21.61
N VAL A 48 8.31 2.29 21.84
CA VAL A 48 7.21 3.17 21.37
C VAL A 48 7.07 3.12 19.84
N PHE A 49 8.18 3.13 19.09
CA PHE A 49 8.15 3.03 17.63
C PHE A 49 7.70 1.65 17.14
N ASP A 50 7.98 0.58 17.89
CA ASP A 50 7.41 -0.74 17.61
C ASP A 50 5.88 -0.69 17.75
N LEU A 51 5.37 -0.14 18.86
CA LEU A 51 3.92 -0.01 19.08
C LEU A 51 3.25 0.80 17.95
N LEU A 52 3.85 1.93 17.56
CA LEU A 52 3.33 2.75 16.46
C LEU A 52 3.35 2.00 15.11
N ALA A 53 4.43 1.27 14.81
CA ALA A 53 4.56 0.50 13.57
C ALA A 53 3.61 -0.71 13.51
N LEU A 54 3.34 -1.33 14.66
CA LEU A 54 2.56 -2.56 14.76
C LEU A 54 1.05 -2.29 14.89
N THR A 55 0.65 -1.14 15.43
CA THR A 55 -0.76 -0.84 15.73
C THR A 55 -1.28 0.38 14.98
N LEU A 56 -0.78 1.58 15.31
CA LEU A 56 -1.35 2.84 14.83
C LEU A 56 -1.18 3.02 13.32
N ALA A 57 0.03 2.80 12.79
CA ALA A 57 0.29 3.00 11.37
C ALA A 57 -0.55 2.07 10.48
N PRO A 58 -0.60 0.74 10.72
CA PRO A 58 -1.50 -0.15 9.99
C PRO A 58 -2.98 0.22 10.13
N ALA A 59 -3.43 0.60 11.33
CA ALA A 59 -4.81 0.99 11.57
C ALA A 59 -5.20 2.27 10.81
N LEU A 60 -4.32 3.28 10.78
CA LEU A 60 -4.53 4.51 10.01
C LEU A 60 -4.58 4.24 8.51
N THR A 61 -3.68 3.40 7.99
CA THR A 61 -3.67 3.00 6.59
C THR A 61 -4.93 2.24 6.22
N PHE A 62 -5.34 1.27 7.04
CA PHE A 62 -6.59 0.53 6.86
C PHE A 62 -7.80 1.47 6.83
N PHE A 63 -7.92 2.35 7.84
CA PHE A 63 -9.01 3.32 7.91
C PHE A 63 -9.04 4.23 6.68
N ALA A 64 -7.88 4.73 6.24
CA ALA A 64 -7.79 5.57 5.05
C ALA A 64 -8.14 4.82 3.76
N MET A 65 -7.79 3.53 3.67
CA MET A 65 -8.15 2.66 2.52
C MET A 65 -9.66 2.43 2.45
N VAL A 66 -10.29 2.13 3.59
CA VAL A 66 -11.76 2.01 3.70
C VAL A 66 -12.44 3.31 3.32
N ARG A 67 -11.96 4.43 3.86
CA ARG A 67 -12.50 5.76 3.56
C ARG A 67 -12.40 6.07 2.06
N LEU A 68 -11.27 5.75 1.43
CA LEU A 68 -11.08 5.92 0.00
C LEU A 68 -12.06 5.05 -0.80
N PHE A 69 -12.18 3.77 -0.46
CA PHE A 69 -13.12 2.85 -1.11
C PHE A 69 -14.57 3.35 -1.02
N LEU A 70 -15.02 3.77 0.16
CA LEU A 70 -16.38 4.31 0.31
C LEU A 70 -16.58 5.58 -0.54
N GLY A 71 -15.57 6.46 -0.61
CA GLY A 71 -15.61 7.63 -1.49
C GLY A 71 -15.72 7.27 -2.96
N VAL A 72 -14.93 6.30 -3.41
CA VAL A 72 -14.98 5.77 -4.78
C VAL A 72 -16.34 5.13 -5.08
N ALA A 73 -16.81 4.23 -4.21
CA ALA A 73 -18.06 3.51 -4.38
C ALA A 73 -19.25 4.48 -4.45
N GLN A 74 -19.27 5.51 -3.59
CA GLN A 74 -20.29 6.56 -3.63
C GLN A 74 -20.28 7.32 -4.96
N SER A 75 -19.09 7.68 -5.45
CA SER A 75 -18.96 8.47 -6.67
C SER A 75 -19.44 7.71 -7.93
N GLY A 76 -19.14 6.41 -8.03
CA GLY A 76 -19.55 5.59 -9.17
C GLY A 76 -21.02 5.19 -9.16
N SER A 77 -21.65 5.11 -7.98
CA SER A 77 -23.06 4.71 -7.83
C SER A 77 -24.03 5.87 -7.63
N GLY A 78 -23.53 7.11 -7.52
CA GLY A 78 -24.33 8.32 -7.26
C GLY A 78 -24.85 8.44 -5.82
N SER A 79 -24.93 7.34 -5.08
CA SER A 79 -25.32 7.31 -3.66
C SER A 79 -24.70 6.12 -2.94
N LEU A 80 -24.20 6.36 -1.73
CA LEU A 80 -23.67 5.30 -0.89
C LEU A 80 -24.84 4.57 -0.21
N ASN A 81 -25.15 3.38 -0.70
CA ASN A 81 -26.14 2.51 -0.09
C ASN A 81 -25.45 1.26 0.48
N THR A 82 -26.12 0.55 1.38
CA THR A 82 -25.56 -0.64 2.02
C THR A 82 -25.12 -1.68 0.99
N TYR A 83 -25.85 -1.79 -0.12
CA TYR A 83 -25.50 -2.71 -1.20
C TYR A 83 -24.13 -2.36 -1.83
N THR A 84 -23.90 -1.11 -2.22
CA THR A 84 -22.64 -0.70 -2.86
C THR A 84 -21.46 -0.84 -1.91
N ALA A 85 -21.68 -0.58 -0.61
CA ALA A 85 -20.65 -0.63 0.42
C ALA A 85 -20.33 -2.04 0.96
N THR A 86 -21.24 -3.01 0.87
CA THR A 86 -21.07 -4.33 1.51
C THR A 86 -21.37 -5.53 0.63
N SER A 87 -22.26 -5.38 -0.35
CA SER A 87 -22.87 -6.52 -1.05
C SER A 87 -22.58 -6.55 -2.56
N SER A 88 -22.05 -5.46 -3.12
CA SER A 88 -21.64 -5.42 -4.53
C SER A 88 -20.44 -6.34 -4.78
N PRO A 89 -20.30 -6.97 -5.97
CA PRO A 89 -19.16 -7.83 -6.27
C PRO A 89 -17.81 -7.16 -6.01
N TRP A 90 -17.67 -5.88 -6.35
CA TRP A 90 -16.47 -5.09 -6.07
C TRP A 90 -16.21 -4.88 -4.59
N SER A 91 -17.26 -4.70 -3.79
CA SER A 91 -17.15 -4.60 -2.34
C SER A 91 -16.67 -5.90 -1.72
N TRP A 92 -17.19 -7.05 -2.14
CA TRP A 92 -16.72 -8.36 -1.67
C TRP A 92 -15.23 -8.55 -1.96
N VAL A 93 -14.81 -8.24 -3.19
CA VAL A 93 -13.41 -8.31 -3.60
C VAL A 93 -12.55 -7.38 -2.74
N PHE A 94 -12.98 -6.13 -2.54
CA PHE A 94 -12.27 -5.16 -1.71
C PHE A 94 -12.10 -5.66 -0.26
N TRP A 95 -13.19 -6.07 0.40
CA TRP A 95 -13.15 -6.50 1.79
C TRP A 95 -12.34 -7.77 1.98
N LEU A 96 -12.43 -8.72 1.05
CA LEU A 96 -11.64 -9.95 1.06
C LEU A 96 -10.14 -9.63 0.97
N PHE A 97 -9.72 -8.86 -0.03
CA PHE A 97 -8.30 -8.54 -0.21
C PHE A 97 -7.75 -7.63 0.89
N LEU A 98 -8.57 -6.74 1.43
CA LEU A 98 -8.22 -5.95 2.61
C LEU A 98 -8.02 -6.84 3.84
N GLY A 99 -8.88 -7.84 4.04
CA GLY A 99 -8.73 -8.85 5.10
C GLY A 99 -7.45 -9.67 4.91
N VAL A 100 -7.16 -10.10 3.69
CA VAL A 100 -5.92 -10.82 3.35
C VAL A 100 -4.68 -9.97 3.67
N ALA A 101 -4.68 -8.68 3.34
CA ALA A 101 -3.59 -7.77 3.69
C ALA A 101 -3.41 -7.62 5.21
N LEU A 102 -4.51 -7.49 5.95
CA LEU A 102 -4.48 -7.40 7.41
C LEU A 102 -3.95 -8.68 8.07
N VAL A 103 -4.36 -9.85 7.59
CA VAL A 103 -3.85 -11.12 8.09
C VAL A 103 -2.35 -11.21 7.82
N GLY A 104 -1.90 -10.86 6.61
CA GLY A 104 -0.47 -10.84 6.28
C GLY A 104 0.34 -9.90 7.17
N GLN A 105 -0.15 -8.67 7.38
CA GLN A 105 0.54 -7.72 8.25
C GLN A 105 0.55 -8.17 9.72
N GLY A 106 -0.57 -8.68 10.21
CA GLY A 106 -0.71 -9.19 11.58
C GLY A 106 0.18 -10.40 11.84
N SER A 107 0.27 -11.33 10.88
CA SER A 107 1.15 -12.49 10.99
C SER A 107 2.63 -12.11 10.96
N HIS A 108 3.03 -11.15 10.11
CA HIS A 108 4.41 -10.66 10.09
C HIS A 108 4.78 -9.98 11.41
N ALA A 109 3.92 -9.07 11.87
CA ALA A 109 4.07 -8.35 13.12
C ALA A 109 4.25 -9.32 14.32
N THR A 110 3.37 -10.31 14.42
CA THR A 110 3.39 -11.30 15.50
C THR A 110 4.65 -12.16 15.44
N ALA A 111 5.00 -12.68 14.25
CA ALA A 111 6.17 -13.53 14.08
C ALA A 111 7.48 -12.76 14.35
N ALA A 112 7.58 -11.49 13.92
CA ALA A 112 8.74 -10.64 14.19
C ALA A 112 8.95 -10.37 15.68
N VAL A 113 7.86 -10.17 16.45
CA VAL A 113 7.95 -10.01 17.92
C VAL A 113 8.38 -11.32 18.58
N LEU A 114 7.83 -12.46 18.15
CA LEU A 114 8.20 -13.77 18.69
C LEU A 114 9.68 -14.10 18.43
N GLU A 115 10.18 -13.85 17.21
CA GLU A 115 11.59 -13.99 16.85
C GLU A 115 12.51 -13.14 17.73
N ALA A 116 12.07 -11.93 18.12
CA ALA A 116 12.86 -11.03 18.96
C ALA A 116 12.84 -11.43 20.45
N GLN A 117 11.71 -11.91 20.96
CA GLN A 117 11.53 -12.16 22.40
C GLN A 117 11.94 -13.57 22.84
N VAL A 118 11.85 -14.58 21.97
CA VAL A 118 12.12 -15.98 22.35
C VAL A 118 13.08 -16.67 21.35
N PRO A 119 14.28 -16.10 21.12
CA PRO A 119 15.17 -16.57 20.05
C PRO A 119 15.67 -18.01 20.26
N GLU A 120 15.85 -18.46 21.50
CA GLU A 120 16.39 -19.79 21.80
C GLU A 120 15.37 -20.92 21.62
N VAL A 121 14.11 -20.70 21.96
CA VAL A 121 13.02 -21.68 21.75
C VAL A 121 12.73 -21.85 20.27
N ILE A 122 12.85 -20.76 19.50
CA ILE A 122 12.68 -20.78 18.05
C ILE A 122 13.90 -21.47 17.40
N ARG A 123 15.14 -21.13 17.75
CA ARG A 123 16.32 -21.75 17.11
C ARG A 123 16.45 -23.25 17.29
N ASN A 124 15.94 -23.80 18.41
CA ASN A 124 16.14 -25.21 18.76
C ASN A 124 14.89 -26.11 18.58
N GLY A 125 13.76 -25.56 18.12
CA GLY A 125 12.49 -26.31 18.02
C GLY A 125 11.97 -26.45 16.59
N ASP A 126 11.17 -27.48 16.31
CA ASP A 126 10.49 -27.68 15.01
C ASP A 126 9.57 -26.51 14.61
N PHE A 127 9.16 -25.70 15.57
CA PHE A 127 8.36 -24.48 15.36
C PHE A 127 9.15 -23.35 14.66
N ALA A 128 10.49 -23.38 14.64
CA ALA A 128 11.32 -22.38 13.97
C ALA A 128 10.92 -22.19 12.50
N ARG A 129 10.75 -23.32 11.81
CA ARG A 129 10.46 -23.34 10.37
C ARG A 129 9.08 -22.77 10.08
N VAL A 130 8.11 -23.03 10.97
CA VAL A 130 6.75 -22.48 10.85
C VAL A 130 6.77 -20.96 11.09
N ILE A 131 7.39 -20.51 12.17
CA ILE A 131 7.43 -19.08 12.53
C ILE A 131 8.18 -18.28 11.44
N THR A 132 9.31 -18.79 10.94
CA THR A 132 10.05 -18.14 9.86
C THR A 132 9.28 -18.11 8.54
N PHE A 133 8.52 -19.16 8.21
CA PHE A 133 7.62 -19.16 7.05
C PHE A 133 6.54 -18.09 7.16
N PHE A 134 5.90 -17.97 8.32
CA PHE A 134 4.93 -16.89 8.58
C PHE A 134 5.62 -15.53 8.50
N SER A 135 6.76 -15.34 9.17
CA SER A 135 7.50 -14.08 9.23
C SER A 135 7.96 -13.59 7.86
N ARG A 136 8.57 -14.46 7.06
CA ARG A 136 9.38 -14.07 5.88
C ARG A 136 8.79 -14.45 4.53
N THR A 137 7.73 -15.25 4.48
CA THR A 137 7.18 -15.72 3.20
C THR A 137 5.68 -15.49 3.12
N LEU A 138 4.88 -16.22 3.91
CA LEU A 138 3.43 -16.18 3.82
C LEU A 138 2.90 -14.76 4.05
N SER A 139 3.41 -14.06 5.06
CA SER A 139 2.94 -12.72 5.37
C SER A 139 3.14 -11.72 4.24
N PHE A 140 4.30 -11.75 3.58
CA PHE A 140 4.57 -10.85 2.46
C PHE A 140 3.75 -11.20 1.22
N TRP A 141 3.48 -12.49 1.00
CA TRP A 141 2.53 -12.93 -0.03
C TRP A 141 1.12 -12.42 0.23
N LEU A 142 0.61 -12.63 1.44
CA LEU A 142 -0.72 -12.17 1.85
C LEU A 142 -0.81 -10.63 1.78
N LEU A 143 0.21 -9.92 2.28
CA LEU A 143 0.26 -8.46 2.20
C LEU A 143 0.28 -7.98 0.75
N GLY A 144 1.15 -8.55 -0.09
CA GLY A 144 1.28 -8.18 -1.50
C GLY A 144 0.02 -8.44 -2.31
N VAL A 145 -0.56 -9.65 -2.19
CA VAL A 145 -1.80 -10.04 -2.87
C VAL A 145 -2.98 -9.19 -2.38
N GLY A 146 -3.08 -8.96 -1.08
CA GLY A 146 -4.12 -8.13 -0.48
C GLY A 146 -4.05 -6.68 -0.96
N LEU A 147 -2.87 -6.04 -0.90
CA LEU A 147 -2.70 -4.68 -1.41
C LEU A 147 -2.95 -4.59 -2.92
N PHE A 148 -2.46 -5.56 -3.70
CA PHE A 148 -2.73 -5.64 -5.13
C PHE A 148 -4.23 -5.69 -5.43
N GLY A 149 -4.97 -6.60 -4.78
CA GLY A 149 -6.40 -6.76 -5.01
C GLY A 149 -7.18 -5.50 -4.62
N VAL A 150 -6.85 -4.86 -3.50
CA VAL A 150 -7.45 -3.58 -3.12
C VAL A 150 -7.19 -2.50 -4.18
N SER A 151 -5.95 -2.37 -4.65
CA SER A 151 -5.58 -1.40 -5.68
C SER A 151 -6.30 -1.64 -7.00
N VAL A 152 -6.52 -2.90 -7.39
CA VAL A 152 -7.31 -3.25 -8.59
C VAL A 152 -8.75 -2.75 -8.46
N VAL A 153 -9.39 -2.96 -7.30
CA VAL A 153 -10.75 -2.44 -7.07
C VAL A 153 -10.79 -0.91 -7.12
N LEU A 154 -9.82 -0.25 -6.49
CA LEU A 154 -9.74 1.20 -6.49
C LEU A 154 -9.51 1.77 -7.89
N LEU A 155 -8.67 1.16 -8.72
CA LEU A 155 -8.47 1.57 -10.11
C LEU A 155 -9.71 1.31 -10.97
N GLY A 156 -10.37 0.16 -10.78
CA GLY A 156 -11.55 -0.22 -11.55
C GLY A 156 -12.76 0.67 -11.27
N LEU A 157 -12.99 1.04 -10.00
CA LEU A 157 -14.09 1.91 -9.61
C LEU A 157 -13.74 3.41 -9.61
N GLY A 158 -12.46 3.76 -9.53
CA GLY A 158 -11.97 5.13 -9.36
C GLY A 158 -12.15 6.02 -10.60
N ARG A 159 -12.51 5.45 -11.74
CA ARG A 159 -12.69 6.20 -12.99
C ARG A 159 -13.76 7.29 -12.83
N THR A 160 -13.39 8.54 -13.09
CA THR A 160 -14.28 9.73 -12.97
C THR A 160 -14.82 9.97 -11.55
N ALA A 161 -14.28 9.29 -10.54
CA ALA A 161 -14.72 9.39 -9.14
C ALA A 161 -14.49 10.78 -8.51
N ALA A 162 -13.55 11.55 -9.06
CA ALA A 162 -13.13 12.83 -8.53
C ALA A 162 -12.90 13.87 -9.63
N PRO A 163 -12.98 15.17 -9.30
CA PRO A 163 -12.49 16.23 -10.17
C PRO A 163 -11.01 16.03 -10.50
N GLN A 164 -10.63 16.34 -11.73
CA GLN A 164 -9.24 16.31 -12.18
C GLN A 164 -8.35 17.26 -11.36
N VAL A 165 -7.16 16.77 -11.04
CA VAL A 165 -6.13 17.47 -10.28
C VAL A 165 -5.07 18.04 -11.23
N PHE A 166 -4.54 19.22 -10.91
CA PHE A 166 -3.62 19.96 -11.78
C PHE A 166 -2.42 20.55 -11.03
N GLY A 167 -1.32 20.75 -11.75
CA GLY A 167 -0.14 21.47 -11.29
C GLY A 167 0.57 20.76 -10.13
N ALA A 168 0.95 21.54 -9.11
CA ALA A 168 1.71 21.05 -7.95
C ALA A 168 1.02 19.90 -7.20
N GLU A 169 -0.32 19.88 -7.20
CA GLU A 169 -1.06 18.83 -6.50
C GLU A 169 -0.92 17.48 -7.21
N ALA A 170 -0.96 17.46 -8.54
CA ALA A 170 -0.75 16.24 -9.31
C ALA A 170 0.68 15.71 -9.13
N LEU A 171 1.66 16.61 -9.07
CA LEU A 171 3.05 16.27 -8.79
C LEU A 171 3.22 15.66 -7.39
N LEU A 172 2.60 16.25 -6.36
CA LEU A 172 2.65 15.73 -4.99
C LEU A 172 2.06 14.32 -4.89
N LEU A 173 0.95 14.05 -5.58
CA LEU A 173 0.35 12.72 -5.62
C LEU A 173 1.27 11.71 -6.32
N ALA A 174 1.86 12.08 -7.46
CA ALA A 174 2.80 11.22 -8.17
C ALA A 174 4.06 10.91 -7.33
N LEU A 175 4.65 11.93 -6.69
CA LEU A 175 5.79 11.74 -5.78
C LEU A 175 5.40 10.89 -4.56
N GLY A 176 4.21 11.11 -4.02
CA GLY A 176 3.66 10.31 -2.95
C GLY A 176 3.48 8.84 -3.34
N SER A 177 3.01 8.58 -4.56
CA SER A 177 2.89 7.24 -5.14
C SER A 177 4.24 6.53 -5.22
N LEU A 178 5.28 7.24 -5.68
CA LEU A 178 6.66 6.71 -5.73
C LEU A 178 7.17 6.33 -4.33
N LEU A 179 6.97 7.19 -3.35
CA LEU A 179 7.42 6.98 -1.96
C LEU A 179 6.61 5.93 -1.19
N THR A 180 5.44 5.53 -1.69
CA THR A 180 4.56 4.57 -1.02
C THR A 180 4.49 3.28 -1.82
N TYR A 181 3.67 3.25 -2.88
CA TYR A 181 3.52 2.10 -3.77
C TYR A 181 4.85 1.70 -4.42
N GLY A 182 5.62 2.67 -4.92
CA GLY A 182 6.89 2.39 -5.58
C GLY A 182 7.89 1.70 -4.65
N LEU A 183 8.17 2.34 -3.50
CA LEU A 183 9.08 1.75 -2.49
C LEU A 183 8.56 0.44 -1.92
N ALA A 184 7.26 0.29 -1.67
CA ALA A 184 6.69 -0.95 -1.14
C ALA A 184 6.84 -2.12 -2.12
N ILE A 185 6.58 -1.90 -3.41
CA ILE A 185 6.75 -2.94 -4.45
C ILE A 185 8.22 -3.32 -4.60
N VAL A 186 9.12 -2.34 -4.63
CA VAL A 186 10.56 -2.62 -4.68
C VAL A 186 10.99 -3.40 -3.43
N TYR A 187 10.50 -3.03 -2.26
CA TYR A 187 10.78 -3.75 -1.01
C TYR A 187 10.29 -5.20 -1.05
N LEU A 188 9.06 -5.46 -1.52
CA LEU A 188 8.56 -6.83 -1.69
C LEU A 188 9.40 -7.62 -2.70
N GLY A 189 9.80 -6.98 -3.82
CA GLY A 189 10.62 -7.62 -4.84
C GLY A 189 12.05 -7.93 -4.42
N THR A 190 12.58 -7.18 -3.44
CA THR A 190 13.97 -7.26 -2.97
C THR A 190 14.09 -8.02 -1.66
N TYR A 191 13.52 -7.47 -0.60
CA TYR A 191 13.66 -7.95 0.77
C TYR A 191 12.85 -9.22 1.04
N ALA A 192 11.66 -9.34 0.43
CA ALA A 192 10.79 -10.50 0.63
C ALA A 192 11.03 -11.63 -0.38
N ASP A 193 12.05 -11.52 -1.24
CA ASP A 193 12.34 -12.48 -2.33
C ASP A 193 11.18 -12.69 -3.33
N LEU A 194 10.21 -11.77 -3.38
CA LEU A 194 9.05 -11.84 -4.27
C LEU A 194 9.28 -11.09 -5.59
N PHE A 195 10.47 -11.19 -6.16
CA PHE A 195 10.86 -10.43 -7.35
C PHE A 195 9.86 -10.57 -8.52
N LEU A 196 9.63 -11.80 -8.99
CA LEU A 196 8.75 -12.04 -10.14
C LEU A 196 7.30 -11.63 -9.85
N PRO A 197 6.68 -11.99 -8.71
CA PRO A 197 5.36 -11.49 -8.32
C PRO A 197 5.28 -9.96 -8.23
N ALA A 198 6.31 -9.30 -7.68
CA ALA A 198 6.34 -7.85 -7.55
C ALA A 198 6.38 -7.14 -8.92
N VAL A 199 7.21 -7.63 -9.84
CA VAL A 199 7.26 -7.10 -11.22
C VAL A 199 5.92 -7.29 -11.93
N LEU A 200 5.36 -8.50 -11.87
CA LEU A 200 4.09 -8.83 -12.53
C LEU A 200 2.93 -8.02 -11.95
N GLY A 201 2.83 -7.94 -10.62
CA GLY A 201 1.79 -7.15 -9.95
C GLY A 201 1.90 -5.66 -10.26
N ALA A 202 3.13 -5.12 -10.26
CA ALA A 202 3.37 -3.72 -10.59
C ALA A 202 3.04 -3.37 -12.05
N ALA A 203 3.44 -4.24 -12.98
CA ALA A 203 3.11 -4.12 -14.39
C ALA A 203 1.60 -4.25 -14.61
N ALA A 204 0.94 -5.20 -13.95
CA ALA A 204 -0.51 -5.37 -14.04
C ALA A 204 -1.26 -4.13 -13.52
N LEU A 205 -0.87 -3.56 -12.38
CA LEU A 205 -1.47 -2.31 -11.88
C LEU A 205 -1.25 -1.14 -12.84
N ALA A 206 -0.07 -1.04 -13.46
CA ALA A 206 0.23 0.01 -14.44
C ALA A 206 -0.61 -0.15 -15.72
N ILE A 207 -0.70 -1.36 -16.25
CA ILE A 207 -1.52 -1.68 -17.44
C ILE A 207 -3.00 -1.45 -17.15
N LEU A 208 -3.51 -1.94 -16.02
CA LEU A 208 -4.89 -1.75 -15.62
C LEU A 208 -5.22 -0.27 -15.41
N GLY A 209 -4.30 0.50 -14.82
CA GLY A 209 -4.45 1.94 -14.68
C GLY A 209 -4.52 2.66 -16.03
N LEU A 210 -3.60 2.36 -16.95
CA LEU A 210 -3.62 2.93 -18.30
C LEU A 210 -4.89 2.54 -19.07
N TRP A 211 -5.36 1.31 -18.92
CA TRP A 211 -6.58 0.84 -19.55
C TRP A 211 -7.84 1.49 -18.96
N SER A 212 -7.86 1.70 -17.63
CA SER A 212 -9.04 2.23 -16.92
C SER A 212 -9.22 3.73 -17.10
N PHE A 213 -8.14 4.52 -17.17
CA PHE A 213 -8.20 5.99 -17.24
C PHE A 213 -7.75 6.56 -18.59
N GLY A 214 -7.07 5.80 -19.44
CA GLY A 214 -6.38 6.35 -20.60
C GLY A 214 -5.20 7.26 -20.21
N PRO A 215 -4.24 7.53 -21.13
CA PRO A 215 -2.97 8.17 -20.76
C PRO A 215 -3.12 9.59 -20.21
N TYR A 216 -4.05 10.36 -20.77
CA TYR A 216 -4.27 11.75 -20.36
C TYR A 216 -4.98 11.86 -19.00
N GLU A 217 -6.04 11.09 -18.79
CA GLU A 217 -6.81 11.15 -17.54
C GLU A 217 -6.01 10.56 -16.38
N LEU A 218 -5.15 9.56 -16.63
CA LEU A 218 -4.28 8.98 -15.61
C LEU A 218 -3.38 10.01 -14.92
N THR A 219 -2.91 11.01 -15.66
CA THR A 219 -2.03 12.07 -15.11
C THR A 219 -2.77 13.12 -14.28
N ARG A 220 -4.09 13.00 -14.16
CA ARG A 220 -4.97 13.99 -13.54
C ARG A 220 -5.98 13.40 -12.59
N ASP A 221 -6.25 12.10 -12.71
CA ASP A 221 -7.10 11.38 -11.78
C ASP A 221 -6.34 11.14 -10.46
N PRO A 222 -6.91 11.48 -9.30
CA PRO A 222 -6.21 11.34 -8.03
C PRO A 222 -5.97 9.89 -7.61
N VAL A 223 -6.82 8.93 -8.01
CA VAL A 223 -6.60 7.50 -7.74
C VAL A 223 -5.53 6.95 -8.68
N GLY A 224 -5.63 7.31 -9.97
CA GLY A 224 -4.61 7.00 -10.97
C GLY A 224 -3.22 7.48 -10.54
N LEU A 225 -3.11 8.75 -10.14
CA LEU A 225 -1.87 9.38 -9.67
C LEU A 225 -1.34 8.78 -8.35
N LEU A 226 -2.22 8.24 -7.50
CA LEU A 226 -1.81 7.63 -6.23
C LEU A 226 -1.16 6.26 -6.42
N ILE A 227 -1.61 5.48 -7.40
CA ILE A 227 -1.21 4.06 -7.54
C ILE A 227 -0.21 3.88 -8.69
N VAL A 228 -0.52 4.44 -9.87
CA VAL A 228 0.13 4.05 -11.12
C VAL A 228 1.57 4.57 -11.28
N PRO A 229 1.90 5.83 -10.94
CA PRO A 229 3.28 6.30 -11.03
C PRO A 229 4.26 5.43 -10.23
N GLY A 230 3.90 5.12 -8.98
CA GLY A 230 4.69 4.23 -8.11
C GLY A 230 4.82 2.83 -8.67
N SER A 231 3.72 2.20 -9.09
CA SER A 231 3.76 0.83 -9.61
C SER A 231 4.52 0.73 -10.94
N ALA A 232 4.32 1.67 -11.87
CA ALA A 232 5.02 1.70 -13.14
C ALA A 232 6.53 1.89 -12.95
N THR A 233 6.93 2.86 -12.11
CA THR A 233 8.35 3.08 -11.82
C THR A 233 8.98 1.90 -11.09
N ALA A 234 8.29 1.26 -10.14
CA ALA A 234 8.81 0.07 -9.47
C ALA A 234 9.03 -1.10 -10.44
N ALA A 235 8.10 -1.34 -11.37
CA ALA A 235 8.27 -2.36 -12.41
C ALA A 235 9.52 -2.08 -13.25
N VAL A 236 9.69 -0.84 -13.72
CA VAL A 236 10.86 -0.41 -14.50
C VAL A 236 12.15 -0.56 -13.69
N VAL A 237 12.17 -0.11 -12.44
CA VAL A 237 13.35 -0.20 -11.56
C VAL A 237 13.75 -1.66 -11.35
N LEU A 238 12.81 -2.54 -11.02
CA LEU A 238 13.08 -3.96 -10.81
C LEU A 238 13.57 -4.65 -12.09
N LEU A 239 12.99 -4.31 -13.25
CA LEU A 239 13.45 -4.82 -14.55
C LEU A 239 14.85 -4.35 -14.89
N ILE A 240 15.12 -3.04 -14.79
CA ILE A 240 16.45 -2.45 -15.02
C ILE A 240 17.48 -3.11 -14.10
N TRP A 241 17.14 -3.27 -12.82
CA TRP A 241 18.02 -3.91 -11.85
C TRP A 241 18.37 -5.35 -12.25
N SER A 242 17.37 -6.14 -12.67
CA SER A 242 17.59 -7.51 -13.10
C SER A 242 18.47 -7.64 -14.35
N ILE A 243 18.35 -6.69 -15.28
CA ILE A 243 19.10 -6.68 -16.55
C ILE A 243 20.53 -6.17 -16.35
N ILE A 244 20.72 -5.10 -15.56
CA ILE A 244 22.03 -4.43 -15.42
C ILE A 244 22.90 -5.08 -14.34
N LEU A 245 22.33 -5.46 -13.19
CA LEU A 245 23.11 -5.94 -12.03
C LEU A 245 23.23 -7.48 -11.98
N GLY A 246 22.59 -8.20 -12.92
CA GLY A 246 22.82 -9.64 -13.09
C GLY A 246 22.49 -10.49 -11.87
N GLY A 247 21.38 -10.22 -11.18
CA GLY A 247 20.96 -10.96 -10.00
C GLY A 247 19.66 -10.47 -9.36
N LYS A 248 19.18 -11.19 -8.33
CA LYS A 248 18.05 -10.73 -7.50
C LYS A 248 18.49 -9.52 -6.68
N PRO A 249 17.70 -8.44 -6.64
CA PRO A 249 18.10 -7.21 -5.96
C PRO A 249 18.04 -7.41 -4.43
N THR A 250 19.16 -7.20 -3.73
CA THR A 250 19.23 -7.30 -2.26
C THR A 250 19.06 -5.93 -1.61
N TRP A 251 18.19 -5.83 -0.60
CA TRP A 251 17.94 -4.62 0.21
C TRP A 251 18.17 -4.92 1.70
N PRO A 252 18.56 -3.95 2.56
CA PRO A 252 19.13 -2.65 2.24
C PRO A 252 20.58 -2.87 1.81
N PHE A 253 21.18 -1.94 1.08
CA PHE A 253 22.64 -1.91 1.12
C PHE A 253 23.10 -1.67 2.56
#